data_AF-A0A7S4IF79-F1
#
_entry.id   AF-A0A7S4IF79-F1
#
_cell.length_a   1.000
_cell.length_b   1.000
_cell.length_c   1.000
_cell.angle_alpha   90.00
_cell.angle_beta   90.00
_cell.angle_gamma   90.00
#
_symmetry.space_group_name_H-M   'P 1'
#
loop_
_entity.id
_entity.type
_entity.pdbx_description
1 polymer ?
#
loop_
_entity_poly.entity_id
_entity_poly.type
_entity_poly.pdbx_seq_one_letter_code
_entity_poly.pdbx_strand_id
1 'polypeptide(L)'
;DTPDAWRNTHPEYEYKFWSDADNRELVRTKYPWFLPTYDGYAHPISRADAARYLVVLTYGGVYADLDVKPLRDISELLCKVSHESQQMLVTETPNYGLTNAFFAAVPNSATLEQWVRKLPSLAHPWGGRLFPHLEVMLSAGSTRYWRFLVTEAEPSSLVRLPLGEWGACSNCRSRCPAEPGAFFKHSRGNSWHNFDTTVLNWLNCHPCLIVWLLVCLALAACKTLLARRVRLGLSNPSWTDYDDVALPSTRSSQLLPGWVLDASGFALVVFALNFDM
;
A
#
# COMPACT_ATOMS: atom_id res chain seq x y z
N ASP A 1 -2.19 -5.24 26.82
CA ASP A 1 -1.88 -4.20 25.81
C ASP A 1 -1.83 -4.82 24.40
N THR A 2 -1.42 -4.08 23.35
CA THR A 2 -1.05 -4.64 22.03
C THR A 2 0.33 -5.35 22.08
N PRO A 3 1.40 -4.75 22.65
CA PRO A 3 2.69 -5.44 22.84
C PRO A 3 2.59 -6.73 23.66
N ASP A 4 1.73 -6.78 24.68
CA ASP A 4 1.51 -8.02 25.46
C ASP A 4 0.78 -9.09 24.65
N ALA A 5 -0.06 -8.70 23.69
CA ALA A 5 -0.73 -9.66 22.83
C ALA A 5 0.28 -10.38 21.93
N TRP A 6 1.20 -9.62 21.33
CA TRP A 6 2.35 -10.18 20.62
C TRP A 6 3.15 -11.15 21.49
N ARG A 7 3.57 -10.74 22.70
CA ARG A 7 4.32 -11.61 23.62
C ARG A 7 3.56 -12.85 24.10
N ASN A 8 2.23 -12.77 24.22
CA ASN A 8 1.40 -13.90 24.70
C ASN A 8 0.96 -14.84 23.58
N THR A 9 0.87 -14.37 22.34
CA THR A 9 0.53 -15.19 21.16
C THR A 9 1.77 -15.82 20.53
N HIS A 10 2.95 -15.20 20.69
CA HIS A 10 4.22 -15.66 20.15
C HIS A 10 5.34 -15.59 21.21
N PRO A 11 5.28 -16.42 22.27
CA PRO A 11 6.25 -16.41 23.37
C PRO A 11 7.69 -16.76 22.95
N GLU A 12 7.88 -17.35 21.77
CA GLU A 12 9.16 -17.73 21.17
C GLU A 12 9.84 -16.62 20.35
N TYR A 13 9.21 -15.46 20.15
CA TYR A 13 9.75 -14.36 19.35
C TYR A 13 10.41 -13.23 20.19
N GLU A 14 11.51 -12.65 19.68
CA GLU A 14 12.24 -11.55 20.34
C GLU A 14 11.51 -10.19 20.19
N TYR A 15 10.51 -9.91 21.04
CA TYR A 15 9.79 -8.63 21.00
C TYR A 15 10.72 -7.41 21.17
N LYS A 16 10.92 -6.65 20.08
CA LYS A 16 11.67 -5.39 20.08
C LYS A 16 10.78 -4.19 19.74
N PHE A 17 10.73 -3.22 20.65
CA PHE A 17 10.21 -1.88 20.37
C PHE A 17 11.31 -1.01 19.76
N TRP A 18 10.96 -0.16 18.79
CA TRP A 18 11.89 0.77 18.13
C TRP A 18 11.42 2.22 18.33
N SER A 19 12.14 2.99 19.16
CA SER A 19 11.88 4.42 19.35
C SER A 19 12.46 5.26 18.21
N ASP A 20 12.07 6.53 18.11
CA ASP A 20 12.65 7.49 17.15
C ASP A 20 14.19 7.58 17.27
N ALA A 21 14.74 7.38 18.47
CA ALA A 21 16.19 7.34 18.68
C ALA A 21 16.82 6.06 18.11
N ASP A 22 16.23 4.89 18.36
CA ASP A 22 16.70 3.60 17.82
C ASP A 22 16.61 3.58 16.28
N ASN A 23 15.51 4.11 15.75
CA ASN A 23 15.26 4.25 14.32
C ASN A 23 16.33 5.13 13.66
N ARG A 24 16.61 6.32 14.23
CA ARG A 24 17.66 7.21 13.69
C ARG A 24 19.06 6.62 13.85
N GLU A 25 19.34 5.93 14.95
CA GLU A 25 20.63 5.27 15.19
C GLU A 25 20.87 4.11 14.21
N LEU A 26 19.83 3.34 13.86
CA LEU A 26 19.88 2.35 12.79
C LEU A 26 20.27 2.99 11.46
N VAL A 27 19.63 4.11 11.07
CA VAL A 27 20.00 4.82 9.84
C VAL A 27 21.44 5.33 9.91
N ARG A 28 21.83 5.96 11.03
CA ARG A 28 23.19 6.48 11.21
C ARG A 28 24.28 5.41 11.12
N THR A 29 24.00 4.19 11.58
CA THR A 29 25.00 3.10 11.68
C THR A 29 24.98 2.11 10.52
N LYS A 30 23.81 1.74 9.99
CA LYS A 30 23.64 0.76 8.90
C LYS A 30 23.42 1.41 7.53
N TYR A 31 22.79 2.59 7.49
CA TYR A 31 22.41 3.27 6.25
C TYR A 31 22.88 4.74 6.22
N PRO A 32 24.16 5.06 6.47
CA PRO A 32 24.63 6.45 6.58
C PRO A 32 24.42 7.27 5.29
N TRP A 33 24.37 6.60 4.13
CA TRP A 33 24.01 7.19 2.84
C TRP A 33 22.56 7.70 2.77
N PHE A 34 21.67 7.13 3.59
CA PHE A 34 20.25 7.48 3.66
C PHE A 34 19.95 8.55 4.74
N LEU A 35 20.85 8.77 5.70
CA LEU A 35 20.65 9.68 6.82
C LEU A 35 20.21 11.11 6.40
N PRO A 36 20.75 11.73 5.32
CA PRO A 36 20.27 13.04 4.86
C PRO A 36 18.81 13.02 4.36
N THR A 37 18.35 11.90 3.79
CA THR A 37 16.94 11.72 3.40
C THR A 37 16.07 11.52 4.65
N TYR A 38 16.54 10.69 5.58
CA TYR A 38 15.82 10.36 6.81
C TYR A 38 15.56 11.60 7.68
N ASP A 39 16.59 12.39 7.94
CA ASP A 39 16.47 13.65 8.68
C ASP A 39 15.68 14.71 7.89
N GLY A 40 15.68 14.63 6.55
CA GLY A 40 14.98 15.55 5.65
C GLY A 40 13.46 15.37 5.56
N TYR A 41 12.89 14.22 5.95
CA TYR A 41 11.44 14.00 5.89
C TYR A 41 10.64 15.04 6.69
N ALA A 42 9.61 15.63 6.06
CA ALA A 42 8.79 16.68 6.66
C ALA A 42 7.98 16.22 7.89
N HIS A 43 7.65 14.93 8.00
CA HIS A 43 6.77 14.40 9.03
C HIS A 43 7.42 13.24 9.80
N PRO A 44 7.23 13.14 11.14
CA PRO A 44 7.71 12.01 11.94
C PRO A 44 7.17 10.66 11.46
N ILE A 45 5.91 10.60 11.02
CA ILE A 45 5.34 9.36 10.46
C ILE A 45 6.10 8.89 9.21
N SER A 46 6.55 9.80 8.33
CA SER A 46 7.36 9.44 7.16
C SER A 46 8.75 8.91 7.55
N ARG A 47 9.30 9.31 8.70
CA ARG A 47 10.49 8.67 9.29
C ARG A 47 10.17 7.27 9.83
N ALA A 48 9.04 7.05 10.49
CA ALA A 48 8.62 5.72 10.93
C ALA A 48 8.29 4.78 9.74
N ASP A 49 7.71 5.32 8.67
CA ASP A 49 7.52 4.65 7.38
C ASP A 49 8.87 4.25 6.77
N ALA A 50 9.86 5.14 6.71
CA ALA A 50 11.18 4.77 6.22
C ALA A 50 11.89 3.77 7.15
N ALA A 51 11.82 3.97 8.46
CA ALA A 51 12.52 3.17 9.46
C ALA A 51 12.04 1.71 9.47
N ARG A 52 10.74 1.45 9.38
CA ARG A 52 10.23 0.07 9.34
C ARG A 52 10.84 -0.71 8.17
N TYR A 53 10.95 -0.14 6.96
CA TYR A 53 11.60 -0.84 5.83
C TYR A 53 13.10 -1.10 6.08
N LEU A 54 13.81 -0.21 6.78
CA LEU A 54 15.25 -0.35 7.07
C LEU A 54 15.52 -1.36 8.20
N VAL A 55 14.72 -1.33 9.27
CA VAL A 55 14.67 -2.39 10.28
C VAL A 55 14.41 -3.71 9.56
N VAL A 56 13.44 -3.71 8.64
CA VAL A 56 12.96 -4.95 8.04
C VAL A 56 13.98 -5.58 7.08
N LEU A 57 14.63 -4.74 6.27
CA LEU A 57 15.73 -5.13 5.41
C LEU A 57 16.96 -5.63 6.18
N THR A 58 17.23 -5.08 7.38
CA THR A 58 18.41 -5.45 8.18
C THR A 58 18.28 -6.84 8.83
N TYR A 59 17.08 -7.25 9.28
CA TYR A 59 16.94 -8.34 10.25
C TYR A 59 15.97 -9.51 9.89
N GLY A 60 14.95 -9.35 9.03
CA GLY A 60 13.90 -10.39 8.75
C GLY A 60 12.94 -10.71 9.92
N GLY A 61 11.74 -11.32 9.72
CA GLY A 61 10.79 -11.86 10.76
C GLY A 61 9.39 -11.20 11.01
N VAL A 62 8.95 -10.80 12.24
CA VAL A 62 7.66 -10.04 12.47
C VAL A 62 7.68 -8.88 13.53
N TYR A 63 7.30 -7.63 13.20
CA TYR A 63 6.82 -6.64 14.20
C TYR A 63 5.92 -5.57 13.53
N ALA A 64 4.69 -5.37 14.01
CA ALA A 64 3.67 -4.58 13.32
C ALA A 64 3.53 -3.13 13.83
N ASP A 65 2.69 -2.32 13.16
CA ASP A 65 2.21 -1.04 13.71
C ASP A 65 1.53 -1.26 15.08
N LEU A 66 1.70 -0.30 15.99
CA LEU A 66 1.36 -0.44 17.42
C LEU A 66 -0.15 -0.63 17.71
N ASP A 67 -1.01 -0.36 16.72
CA ASP A 67 -2.44 -0.59 16.80
C ASP A 67 -2.89 -1.95 16.23
N VAL A 68 -1.99 -2.71 15.58
CA VAL A 68 -2.24 -4.05 15.01
C VAL A 68 -1.99 -5.13 16.07
N LYS A 69 -3.08 -5.66 16.61
CA LYS A 69 -3.05 -6.71 17.65
C LYS A 69 -3.26 -8.10 17.02
N PRO A 70 -2.43 -9.12 17.30
CA PRO A 70 -2.71 -10.49 16.89
C PRO A 70 -3.91 -11.08 17.64
N LEU A 71 -4.58 -12.01 16.98
CA LEU A 71 -5.69 -12.82 17.48
C LEU A 71 -5.34 -14.30 17.59
N ARG A 72 -4.35 -14.76 16.81
CA ARG A 72 -3.88 -16.15 16.72
C ARG A 72 -2.43 -16.18 16.24
N ASP A 73 -1.79 -17.35 16.30
CA ASP A 73 -0.48 -17.57 15.69
C ASP A 73 -0.51 -17.24 14.19
N ILE A 74 0.66 -16.84 13.68
CA ILE A 74 0.92 -16.39 12.31
C ILE A 74 1.99 -17.23 11.63
N SER A 75 2.50 -18.30 12.25
CA SER A 75 3.57 -19.15 11.71
C SER A 75 3.16 -19.76 10.36
N GLU A 76 1.87 -20.08 10.16
CA GLU A 76 1.33 -20.50 8.85
C GLU A 76 1.36 -19.40 7.75
N LEU A 77 1.64 -18.14 8.13
CA LEU A 77 2.02 -17.07 7.20
C LEU A 77 3.53 -17.12 6.97
N LEU A 78 4.31 -17.21 8.05
CA LEU A 78 5.77 -17.12 7.98
C LEU A 78 6.40 -18.27 7.19
N CYS A 79 5.83 -19.48 7.26
CA CYS A 79 6.23 -20.64 6.46
C CYS A 79 6.05 -20.47 4.94
N LYS A 80 5.45 -19.36 4.49
CA LYS A 80 5.32 -18.98 3.07
C LYS A 80 6.36 -17.93 2.66
N VAL A 81 7.39 -17.70 3.48
CA VAL A 81 8.50 -16.78 3.18
C VAL A 81 9.83 -17.49 3.28
N SER A 82 10.64 -17.34 2.24
CA SER A 82 11.96 -17.97 2.14
C SER A 82 12.89 -17.13 1.24
N HIS A 83 14.19 -17.43 1.28
CA HIS A 83 15.18 -16.71 0.46
C HIS A 83 15.12 -17.09 -1.02
N GLU A 84 14.70 -18.33 -1.31
CA GLU A 84 14.75 -19.00 -2.62
C GLU A 84 13.59 -18.61 -3.54
N SER A 85 12.47 -18.14 -2.98
CA SER A 85 11.28 -17.80 -3.75
C SER A 85 10.56 -16.57 -3.18
N GLN A 86 9.72 -16.77 -2.20
CA GLN A 86 8.76 -15.80 -1.68
C GLN A 86 9.41 -14.90 -0.61
N GLN A 87 10.24 -13.96 -1.05
CA GLN A 87 11.01 -13.12 -0.11
C GLN A 87 10.19 -12.10 0.69
N MET A 88 9.00 -11.72 0.21
CA MET A 88 8.14 -10.71 0.84
C MET A 88 6.66 -11.12 0.87
N LEU A 89 5.99 -10.83 1.97
CA LEU A 89 4.64 -11.32 2.33
C LEU A 89 3.90 -10.08 2.89
N VAL A 90 3.07 -9.46 2.04
CA VAL A 90 2.59 -8.05 2.13
C VAL A 90 1.07 -7.96 2.24
N THR A 91 0.51 -6.84 2.69
CA THR A 91 -0.86 -6.82 3.22
C THR A 91 -1.85 -5.99 2.40
N GLU A 92 -3.01 -6.55 2.02
CA GLU A 92 -4.10 -5.77 1.41
C GLU A 92 -4.80 -4.86 2.43
N THR A 93 -5.30 -3.70 2.01
CA THR A 93 -6.04 -2.78 2.90
C THR A 93 -7.46 -2.49 2.40
N PRO A 94 -8.48 -2.47 3.29
CA PRO A 94 -9.86 -2.13 2.92
C PRO A 94 -10.03 -0.65 2.53
N ASN A 95 -8.95 0.12 2.52
CA ASN A 95 -8.85 1.51 2.07
C ASN A 95 -8.16 1.63 0.69
N TYR A 96 -8.26 0.57 -0.12
CA TYR A 96 -7.64 0.34 -1.44
C TYR A 96 -6.13 0.03 -1.43
N GLY A 97 -5.76 -1.04 -2.14
CA GLY A 97 -4.36 -1.40 -2.41
C GLY A 97 -3.71 -2.21 -1.32
N LEU A 98 -2.39 -2.02 -1.14
CA LEU A 98 -1.58 -2.64 -0.11
C LEU A 98 -1.21 -1.63 0.99
N THR A 99 -0.91 -2.09 2.20
CA THR A 99 -0.47 -1.27 3.34
C THR A 99 0.91 -1.65 3.87
N ASN A 100 1.60 -0.66 4.46
CA ASN A 100 2.87 -0.82 5.17
C ASN A 100 2.72 -0.97 6.70
N ALA A 101 1.49 -1.11 7.22
CA ALA A 101 1.23 -1.38 8.64
C ALA A 101 1.74 -2.77 9.11
N PHE A 102 1.97 -3.68 8.15
CA PHE A 102 2.44 -5.06 8.33
C PHE A 102 2.96 -5.55 6.96
N PHE A 103 4.24 -5.94 6.81
CA PHE A 103 4.84 -6.33 5.52
C PHE A 103 6.20 -7.08 5.59
N ALA A 104 6.44 -7.96 4.61
CA ALA A 104 7.69 -8.65 4.22
C ALA A 104 9.06 -8.02 4.54
N ALA A 105 9.99 -8.76 5.17
CA ALA A 105 10.97 -9.52 4.38
C ALA A 105 11.68 -10.69 5.13
N VAL A 106 12.37 -11.56 4.37
CA VAL A 106 13.64 -12.20 4.79
C VAL A 106 14.76 -11.14 4.94
N PRO A 107 15.80 -11.34 5.77
CA PRO A 107 16.89 -10.36 5.84
C PRO A 107 17.55 -10.18 4.48
N ASN A 108 17.86 -8.93 4.10
CA ASN A 108 18.42 -8.57 2.79
C ASN A 108 17.58 -9.00 1.56
N SER A 109 16.25 -9.05 1.66
CA SER A 109 15.39 -9.29 0.47
C SER A 109 15.68 -8.28 -0.65
N ALA A 110 15.90 -8.78 -1.86
CA ALA A 110 16.21 -7.98 -3.04
C ALA A 110 15.04 -7.06 -3.46
N THR A 111 13.79 -7.48 -3.24
CA THR A 111 12.60 -6.66 -3.52
C THR A 111 12.47 -5.51 -2.52
N LEU A 112 12.79 -5.75 -1.24
CA LEU A 112 12.80 -4.70 -0.23
C LEU A 112 13.99 -3.74 -0.38
N GLU A 113 15.16 -4.25 -0.77
CA GLU A 113 16.33 -3.41 -1.05
C GLU A 113 16.06 -2.45 -2.22
N GLN A 114 15.42 -2.92 -3.29
CA GLN A 114 14.99 -2.09 -4.41
C GLN A 114 14.02 -0.99 -3.99
N TRP A 115 13.09 -1.27 -3.08
CA TRP A 115 12.20 -0.26 -2.49
C TRP A 115 12.99 0.78 -1.68
N VAL A 116 13.81 0.33 -0.73
CA VAL A 116 14.64 1.18 0.14
C VAL A 116 15.55 2.11 -0.67
N ARG A 117 16.17 1.60 -1.75
CA ARG A 117 17.03 2.39 -2.65
C ARG A 117 16.28 3.47 -3.45
N LYS A 118 14.95 3.38 -3.57
CA LYS A 118 14.11 4.40 -4.24
C LYS A 118 13.62 5.49 -3.29
N LEU A 119 13.60 5.26 -1.97
CA LEU A 119 13.12 6.24 -0.99
C LEU A 119 13.73 7.66 -1.13
N PRO A 120 15.03 7.87 -1.45
CA PRO A 120 15.60 9.21 -1.63
C PRO A 120 14.97 10.04 -2.75
N SER A 121 14.63 9.43 -3.89
CA SER A 121 14.00 10.14 -5.02
C SER A 121 12.50 10.32 -4.85
N LEU A 122 11.91 9.71 -3.82
CA LEU A 122 10.48 9.73 -3.52
C LEU A 122 10.14 10.56 -2.27
N ALA A 123 11.14 10.96 -1.48
CA ALA A 123 10.95 11.58 -0.16
C ALA A 123 10.16 12.90 -0.16
N HIS A 124 10.19 13.66 -1.28
CA HIS A 124 9.46 14.91 -1.45
C HIS A 124 8.56 14.85 -2.69
N PRO A 125 7.35 14.25 -2.61
CA PRO A 125 6.42 14.21 -3.72
C PRO A 125 5.97 15.62 -4.15
N TRP A 126 5.82 15.83 -5.46
CA TRP A 126 5.34 17.09 -6.01
C TRP A 126 3.98 17.47 -5.42
N GLY A 127 3.87 18.71 -4.93
CA GLY A 127 2.67 19.22 -4.24
C GLY A 127 2.52 18.80 -2.78
N GLY A 128 3.38 17.93 -2.23
CA GLY A 128 3.27 17.40 -0.86
C GLY A 128 3.09 18.48 0.21
N ARG A 129 3.87 19.55 0.15
CA ARG A 129 3.83 20.67 1.11
C ARG A 129 2.49 21.42 1.20
N LEU A 130 1.58 21.20 0.24
CA LEU A 130 0.22 21.75 0.25
C LEU A 130 -0.82 20.76 0.80
N PHE A 131 -0.48 19.48 0.86
CA PHE A 131 -1.36 18.36 1.23
C PHE A 131 -0.58 17.33 2.08
N PRO A 132 -0.33 17.60 3.38
CA PRO A 132 0.47 16.74 4.27
C PRO A 132 0.12 15.25 4.21
N HIS A 133 -1.16 14.89 4.10
CA HIS A 133 -1.60 13.51 3.93
C HIS A 133 -1.01 12.86 2.67
N LEU A 134 -0.97 13.59 1.56
CA LEU A 134 -0.35 13.13 0.32
C LEU A 134 1.17 13.15 0.43
N GLU A 135 1.79 14.06 1.19
CA GLU A 135 3.25 13.99 1.46
C GLU A 135 3.61 12.72 2.23
N VAL A 136 2.84 12.33 3.25
CA VAL A 136 3.03 11.05 3.95
C VAL A 136 2.80 9.86 3.00
N MET A 137 1.61 9.75 2.41
CA MET A 137 1.22 8.55 1.63
C MET A 137 2.01 8.38 0.33
N LEU A 138 2.51 9.46 -0.27
CA LEU A 138 3.27 9.44 -1.52
C LEU A 138 4.79 9.57 -1.35
N SER A 139 5.32 9.62 -0.11
CA SER A 139 6.76 9.53 0.15
C SER A 139 7.16 8.09 0.51
N ALA A 140 7.23 7.74 1.79
CA ALA A 140 7.50 6.41 2.29
C ALA A 140 6.22 5.61 2.66
N GLY A 141 5.07 6.27 2.77
CA GLY A 141 3.82 5.66 3.22
C GLY A 141 3.17 4.67 2.24
N SER A 142 2.09 4.04 2.71
CA SER A 142 1.38 2.92 2.05
C SER A 142 1.13 3.11 0.55
N THR A 143 0.67 4.27 0.06
CA THR A 143 0.31 4.43 -1.36
C THR A 143 1.51 4.35 -2.30
N ARG A 144 2.67 4.91 -1.93
CA ARG A 144 3.88 4.78 -2.74
C ARG A 144 4.45 3.36 -2.69
N TYR A 145 4.45 2.75 -1.51
CA TYR A 145 4.90 1.37 -1.31
C TYR A 145 4.05 0.37 -2.11
N TRP A 146 2.71 0.49 -2.02
CA TRP A 146 1.77 -0.27 -2.84
C TRP A 146 2.05 -0.12 -4.33
N ARG A 147 2.24 1.12 -4.82
CA ARG A 147 2.58 1.35 -6.23
C ARG A 147 3.83 0.58 -6.64
N PHE A 148 4.93 0.70 -5.90
CA PHE A 148 6.16 -0.05 -6.18
C PHE A 148 5.90 -1.56 -6.23
N LEU A 149 5.18 -2.10 -5.25
CA LEU A 149 4.85 -3.54 -5.17
C LEU A 149 3.97 -4.06 -6.32
N VAL A 150 3.26 -3.20 -7.06
CA VAL A 150 2.41 -3.62 -8.21
C VAL A 150 2.91 -3.15 -9.57
N THR A 151 3.91 -2.27 -9.64
CA THR A 151 4.49 -1.80 -10.93
C THR A 151 5.98 -2.07 -11.12
N GLU A 152 6.72 -2.44 -10.07
CA GLU A 152 8.19 -2.54 -10.10
C GLU A 152 8.75 -3.77 -9.36
N ALA A 153 8.04 -4.33 -8.38
CA ALA A 153 8.43 -5.56 -7.69
C ALA A 153 8.14 -6.82 -8.52
N GLU A 154 9.01 -7.83 -8.41
CA GLU A 154 8.82 -9.15 -9.03
C GLU A 154 7.65 -9.90 -8.35
N PRO A 155 6.52 -10.18 -9.05
CA PRO A 155 5.33 -10.75 -8.43
C PRO A 155 5.54 -12.11 -7.78
N SER A 156 6.45 -12.96 -8.30
CA SER A 156 6.76 -14.26 -7.70
C SER A 156 7.53 -14.17 -6.37
N SER A 157 8.18 -13.02 -6.10
CA SER A 157 8.78 -12.73 -4.79
C SER A 157 7.76 -12.29 -3.74
N LEU A 158 6.49 -12.08 -4.14
CA LEU A 158 5.43 -11.53 -3.31
C LEU A 158 4.35 -12.57 -2.99
N VAL A 159 3.91 -12.50 -1.74
CA VAL A 159 2.77 -13.21 -1.15
C VAL A 159 1.86 -12.11 -0.59
N ARG A 160 0.53 -12.19 -0.68
CA ARG A 160 -0.42 -11.08 -0.38
C ARG A 160 -1.57 -11.46 0.58
N LEU A 161 -1.60 -10.92 1.80
CA LEU A 161 -2.67 -11.18 2.78
C LEU A 161 -4.02 -10.61 2.34
N PRO A 162 -5.02 -11.46 2.03
CA PRO A 162 -6.33 -11.01 1.61
C PRO A 162 -7.09 -10.30 2.73
N LEU A 163 -7.92 -9.33 2.35
CA LEU A 163 -8.72 -8.51 3.28
C LEU A 163 -9.47 -9.29 4.38
N GLY A 164 -10.04 -10.45 4.04
CA GLY A 164 -10.82 -11.27 4.96
C GLY A 164 -10.01 -11.86 6.13
N GLU A 165 -8.70 -12.05 5.93
CA GLU A 165 -7.81 -12.62 6.94
C GLU A 165 -6.97 -11.53 7.64
N TRP A 166 -6.88 -10.33 7.05
CA TRP A 166 -6.19 -9.18 7.64
C TRP A 166 -6.87 -8.62 8.90
N GLY A 167 -8.21 -8.57 8.94
CA GLY A 167 -8.94 -8.02 10.08
C GLY A 167 -8.75 -6.52 10.32
N ALA A 168 -8.38 -5.77 9.29
CA ALA A 168 -8.52 -4.31 9.26
C ALA A 168 -9.94 -3.89 8.86
N CYS A 169 -10.30 -2.66 9.21
CA CYS A 169 -11.59 -2.06 8.91
C CYS A 169 -11.44 -0.92 7.91
N SER A 170 -12.42 -0.75 7.02
CA SER A 170 -12.48 0.43 6.16
C SER A 170 -12.69 1.70 7.01
N ASN A 171 -11.97 2.77 6.67
CA ASN A 171 -12.14 4.12 7.20
C ASN A 171 -13.59 4.64 7.10
N CYS A 172 -14.42 4.04 6.24
CA CYS A 172 -15.81 4.39 6.02
C CYS A 172 -16.83 3.62 6.89
N ARG A 173 -16.38 2.67 7.73
CA ARG A 173 -17.27 1.90 8.62
C ARG A 173 -17.17 2.39 10.06
N SER A 174 -18.32 2.71 10.67
CA SER A 174 -18.42 3.13 12.08
C SER A 174 -18.40 1.96 13.08
N ARG A 175 -18.45 0.72 12.61
CA ARG A 175 -18.33 -0.51 13.40
C ARG A 175 -17.45 -1.51 12.68
N CYS A 176 -16.56 -2.14 13.45
CA CYS A 176 -15.51 -3.02 12.98
C CYS A 176 -15.51 -4.29 13.85
N PRO A 177 -16.39 -5.27 13.56
CA PRO A 177 -16.24 -6.60 14.14
C PRO A 177 -14.91 -7.22 13.68
N ALA A 178 -14.38 -8.16 14.45
CA ALA A 178 -13.31 -9.01 13.94
C ALA A 178 -13.94 -10.06 13.01
N GLU A 179 -13.43 -10.20 11.79
CA GLU A 179 -13.91 -11.21 10.86
C GLU A 179 -13.49 -12.62 11.36
N PRO A 180 -14.37 -13.64 11.30
CA PRO A 180 -14.03 -14.98 11.77
C PRO A 180 -12.83 -15.58 11.02
N GLY A 181 -11.78 -15.95 11.76
CA GLY A 181 -10.54 -16.51 11.21
C GLY A 181 -9.43 -15.49 10.94
N ALA A 182 -9.71 -14.18 11.01
CA ALA A 182 -8.70 -13.14 10.82
C ALA A 182 -7.53 -13.26 11.82
N PHE A 183 -6.32 -12.96 11.35
CA PHE A 183 -5.10 -13.02 12.15
C PHE A 183 -4.97 -11.85 13.12
N PHE A 184 -5.53 -10.69 12.77
CA PHE A 184 -5.33 -9.45 13.53
C PHE A 184 -6.63 -8.72 13.82
N LYS A 185 -6.56 -7.83 14.80
CA LYS A 185 -7.58 -6.84 15.12
C LYS A 185 -6.92 -5.48 15.24
N HIS A 186 -7.40 -4.55 14.44
CA HIS A 186 -6.98 -3.16 14.52
C HIS A 186 -7.64 -2.49 15.72
N SER A 187 -6.82 -1.83 16.53
CA SER A 187 -7.27 -0.87 17.55
C SER A 187 -7.28 0.55 16.96
N ARG A 188 -7.39 1.60 17.78
CA ARG A 188 -7.58 2.97 17.29
C ARG A 188 -6.24 3.70 17.15
N GLY A 189 -5.56 3.53 16.01
CA GLY A 189 -4.45 4.39 15.59
C GLY A 189 -4.91 5.75 15.06
N ASN A 190 -4.33 6.20 13.95
CA ASN A 190 -4.54 7.51 13.29
C ASN A 190 -3.87 8.72 13.98
N SER A 191 -2.81 8.52 14.76
CA SER A 191 -2.12 9.57 15.54
C SER A 191 -1.53 10.73 14.72
N TRP A 192 -1.31 10.54 13.42
CA TRP A 192 -0.75 11.54 12.50
C TRP A 192 -1.80 12.27 11.64
N HIS A 193 -3.09 11.90 11.74
CA HIS A 193 -4.14 12.44 10.88
C HIS A 193 -4.43 13.92 11.16
N ASN A 194 -4.30 14.75 10.13
CA ASN A 194 -4.62 16.17 10.15
C ASN A 194 -6.00 16.46 9.53
N PHE A 195 -6.41 17.73 9.49
CA PHE A 195 -7.69 18.15 8.90
C PHE A 195 -7.84 17.71 7.43
N ASP A 196 -6.78 17.81 6.64
CA ASP A 196 -6.75 17.35 5.24
C ASP A 196 -7.03 15.85 5.13
N THR A 197 -6.47 15.05 6.03
CA THR A 197 -6.70 13.62 6.15
C THR A 197 -8.17 13.32 6.49
N THR A 198 -8.79 14.12 7.35
CA THR A 198 -10.23 14.00 7.65
C THR A 198 -11.09 14.30 6.43
N VAL A 199 -10.76 15.33 5.66
CA VAL A 199 -11.47 15.68 4.40
C VAL A 199 -11.28 14.60 3.33
N LEU A 200 -10.06 14.09 3.14
CA LEU A 200 -9.75 13.05 2.15
C LEU A 200 -10.41 11.71 2.50
N ASN A 201 -10.38 11.29 3.78
CA ASN A 201 -11.14 10.12 4.23
C ASN A 201 -12.64 10.31 4.02
N TRP A 202 -13.20 11.48 4.35
CA TRP A 202 -14.63 11.76 4.11
C TRP A 202 -14.99 11.69 2.63
N LEU A 203 -14.18 12.26 1.74
CA LEU A 203 -14.37 12.19 0.28
C LEU A 203 -14.31 10.74 -0.22
N ASN A 204 -13.35 9.94 0.24
CA ASN A 204 -13.23 8.51 -0.07
C ASN A 204 -14.51 7.73 0.27
N CYS A 205 -15.20 8.13 1.34
CA CYS A 205 -16.46 7.51 1.78
C CYS A 205 -17.71 8.02 1.04
N HIS A 206 -17.59 9.02 0.17
CA HIS A 206 -18.70 9.57 -0.60
C HIS A 206 -18.40 9.55 -2.12
N PRO A 207 -18.09 8.37 -2.73
CA PRO A 207 -17.70 8.29 -4.15
C PRO A 207 -18.80 8.81 -5.09
N CYS A 208 -20.07 8.66 -4.74
CA CYS A 208 -21.20 9.21 -5.50
C CYS A 208 -21.16 10.75 -5.59
N LEU A 209 -20.67 11.44 -4.55
CA LEU A 209 -20.48 12.89 -4.57
C LEU A 209 -19.34 13.29 -5.50
N ILE A 210 -18.23 12.54 -5.49
CA ILE A 210 -17.10 12.78 -6.41
C ILE A 210 -17.55 12.59 -7.86
N VAL A 211 -18.26 11.51 -8.17
CA VAL A 211 -18.82 11.25 -9.51
C VAL A 211 -19.79 12.37 -9.93
N TRP A 212 -20.68 12.80 -9.03
CA TRP A 212 -21.61 13.90 -9.31
C TRP A 212 -20.88 15.23 -9.59
N LEU A 213 -19.87 15.58 -8.79
CA LEU A 213 -19.05 16.78 -9.01
C LEU A 213 -18.31 16.73 -10.35
N LEU A 214 -17.73 15.57 -10.71
CA LEU A 214 -17.06 15.38 -12.01
C LEU A 214 -18.03 15.51 -13.19
N VAL A 215 -19.26 14.97 -13.07
CA VAL A 215 -20.31 15.14 -14.09
C VAL A 215 -20.73 16.60 -14.20
N CYS A 216 -20.93 17.31 -13.08
CA CYS A 216 -21.24 18.75 -13.10
C CYS A 216 -20.12 19.58 -13.76
N LEU A 217 -18.85 19.29 -13.47
CA LEU A 217 -17.69 19.93 -14.10
C LEU A 217 -17.62 19.62 -15.62
N ALA A 218 -17.85 18.37 -16.02
CA ALA A 218 -17.88 17.97 -17.43
C ALA A 218 -19.02 18.65 -18.20
N LEU A 219 -20.22 18.77 -17.61
CA LEU A 219 -21.35 19.50 -18.18
C LEU A 219 -21.08 21.01 -18.27
N ALA A 220 -20.41 21.60 -17.28
CA ALA A 220 -19.99 23.00 -17.33
C ALA A 220 -18.94 23.26 -18.42
N ALA A 221 -17.93 22.38 -18.53
CA ALA A 221 -16.92 22.43 -19.59
C ALA A 221 -17.55 22.24 -20.99
N CYS A 222 -18.49 21.31 -21.14
CA CYS A 222 -19.24 21.11 -22.38
C CYS A 222 -20.03 22.38 -22.76
N LYS A 223 -20.77 22.98 -21.81
CA LYS A 223 -21.49 24.24 -22.03
C LYS A 223 -20.58 25.40 -22.44
N THR A 224 -19.41 25.56 -21.80
CA THR A 224 -18.48 26.64 -22.16
C THR A 224 -17.79 26.41 -23.51
N LEU A 225 -17.45 25.17 -23.85
CA LEU A 225 -16.92 24.80 -25.17
C LEU A 225 -17.95 25.00 -26.30
N LEU A 226 -19.22 24.62 -26.09
CA LEU A 226 -20.32 24.88 -27.03
C LEU A 226 -20.55 26.39 -27.20
N ALA A 227 -20.65 27.14 -26.09
CA ALA A 227 -20.79 28.60 -26.12
C ALA A 227 -19.55 29.34 -26.67
N ARG A 228 -18.40 28.66 -26.77
CA ARG A 228 -17.20 29.16 -27.48
C ARG A 228 -17.25 28.81 -28.97
N ARG A 229 -17.67 27.60 -29.36
CA ARG A 229 -17.88 27.22 -30.78
C ARG A 229 -18.89 28.12 -31.47
N VAL A 230 -20.05 28.36 -30.85
CA VAL A 230 -21.08 29.26 -31.37
C VAL A 230 -20.54 30.69 -31.56
N ARG A 231 -19.78 31.22 -30.59
CA ARG A 231 -19.13 32.54 -30.70
C ARG A 231 -18.00 32.63 -31.74
N LEU A 232 -17.48 31.48 -32.18
CA LEU A 232 -16.46 31.40 -33.25
C LEU A 232 -17.06 31.07 -34.62
N GLY A 233 -18.40 30.99 -34.75
CA GLY A 233 -19.06 30.68 -36.01
C GLY A 233 -18.81 29.27 -36.56
N LEU A 234 -18.29 28.36 -35.72
CA LEU A 234 -17.94 27.00 -36.15
C LEU A 234 -19.21 26.16 -36.33
N SER A 235 -19.41 25.63 -37.54
CA SER A 235 -20.51 24.74 -37.88
C SER A 235 -20.43 23.40 -37.13
N ASN A 236 -21.56 22.69 -37.06
CA ASN A 236 -21.58 21.32 -36.58
C ASN A 236 -20.83 20.40 -37.57
N PRO A 237 -20.14 19.34 -37.08
CA PRO A 237 -19.58 18.32 -37.96
C PRO A 237 -20.70 17.61 -38.73
N SER A 238 -20.51 17.43 -40.04
CA SER A 238 -21.40 16.66 -40.90
C SER A 238 -21.14 15.16 -40.73
N TRP A 239 -22.13 14.43 -40.23
CA TRP A 239 -22.07 12.97 -40.06
C TRP A 239 -22.39 12.25 -41.38
N THR A 240 -21.54 12.44 -42.40
CA THR A 240 -21.82 12.03 -43.79
C THR A 240 -20.63 11.35 -44.48
N ASP A 241 -19.72 10.72 -43.73
CA ASP A 241 -18.56 9.96 -44.24
C ASP A 241 -18.25 8.78 -43.30
N TYR A 242 -19.20 7.84 -43.18
CA TYR A 242 -18.98 6.56 -42.49
C TYR A 242 -19.52 5.34 -43.26
N ASP A 243 -20.08 5.54 -44.46
CA ASP A 243 -20.61 4.50 -45.33
C ASP A 243 -19.60 4.07 -46.43
N ASP A 244 -18.32 3.87 -46.08
CA ASP A 244 -17.38 3.11 -46.92
C ASP A 244 -16.11 2.62 -46.18
N VAL A 245 -16.29 1.65 -45.27
CA VAL A 245 -15.17 0.81 -44.77
C VAL A 245 -15.57 -0.67 -44.88
N ALA A 246 -15.12 -1.32 -45.95
CA ALA A 246 -15.35 -2.74 -46.17
C ALA A 246 -14.73 -3.59 -45.04
N LEU A 247 -15.56 -4.36 -44.33
CA LEU A 247 -15.12 -5.25 -43.26
C LEU A 247 -14.25 -6.40 -43.81
N PRO A 248 -13.01 -6.58 -43.33
CA PRO A 248 -12.20 -7.76 -43.67
C PRO A 248 -12.87 -9.04 -43.17
N SER A 249 -12.88 -10.09 -43.99
CA SER A 249 -13.45 -11.38 -43.60
C SER A 249 -12.63 -12.06 -42.51
N THR A 250 -13.22 -12.23 -41.33
CA THR A 250 -12.56 -12.82 -40.16
C THR A 250 -12.29 -14.31 -40.37
N ARG A 251 -11.01 -14.67 -40.52
CA ARG A 251 -10.55 -16.07 -40.53
C ARG A 251 -10.62 -16.69 -39.14
N SER A 252 -10.74 -18.01 -39.10
CA SER A 252 -10.96 -18.79 -37.88
C SER A 252 -9.71 -18.99 -37.00
N SER A 253 -9.86 -18.73 -35.71
CA SER A 253 -9.21 -19.44 -34.59
C SER A 253 -10.23 -19.49 -33.44
N GLN A 254 -10.75 -20.63 -33.02
CA GLN A 254 -10.08 -21.71 -32.27
C GLN A 254 -9.33 -21.22 -31.03
N LEU A 255 -9.99 -21.33 -29.88
CA LEU A 255 -9.38 -21.60 -28.57
C LEU A 255 -10.21 -22.68 -27.86
N LEU A 256 -9.55 -23.48 -27.02
CA LEU A 256 -10.11 -24.64 -26.31
C LEU A 256 -10.43 -24.33 -24.83
N PRO A 257 -11.26 -25.14 -24.16
CA PRO A 257 -11.69 -24.88 -22.77
C PRO A 257 -10.74 -25.47 -21.71
N GLY A 258 -10.74 -24.92 -20.49
CA GLY A 258 -9.97 -25.50 -19.37
C GLY A 258 -10.15 -24.81 -18.00
N TRP A 259 -10.50 -25.63 -17.01
CA TRP A 259 -10.43 -25.52 -15.54
C TRP A 259 -8.99 -25.19 -15.01
N VAL A 260 -8.64 -24.90 -13.74
CA VAL A 260 -9.31 -24.75 -12.41
C VAL A 260 -8.29 -24.25 -11.32
N LEU A 261 -8.75 -23.62 -10.21
CA LEU A 261 -8.01 -23.33 -8.93
C LEU A 261 -6.72 -22.45 -9.04
N ASP A 262 -6.06 -21.90 -8.00
CA ASP A 262 -6.24 -21.82 -6.51
C ASP A 262 -5.67 -20.48 -5.92
N ALA A 263 -5.84 -20.24 -4.60
CA ALA A 263 -4.98 -19.59 -3.57
C ALA A 263 -3.80 -18.64 -3.92
N SER A 264 -3.33 -17.68 -3.06
CA SER A 264 -3.80 -17.06 -1.79
C SER A 264 -3.02 -15.73 -1.54
N GLY A 265 -3.16 -15.00 -0.42
CA GLY A 265 -2.41 -15.23 0.85
C GLY A 265 -0.98 -14.63 0.79
N PHE A 266 -0.28 -14.04 1.79
CA PHE A 266 -0.38 -13.82 3.26
C PHE A 266 0.60 -12.67 3.75
N ALA A 267 0.86 -12.42 5.06
CA ALA A 267 1.75 -11.32 5.57
C ALA A 267 2.82 -11.65 6.70
N LEU A 268 3.96 -10.92 6.78
CA LEU A 268 5.08 -10.99 7.79
C LEU A 268 5.45 -9.55 8.32
N VAL A 269 6.47 -9.38 9.20
CA VAL A 269 7.31 -8.13 9.30
C VAL A 269 8.80 -8.25 9.77
N VAL A 270 9.29 -7.95 11.02
CA VAL A 270 10.68 -8.32 11.54
C VAL A 270 10.94 -8.81 13.00
N PHE A 271 11.66 -9.94 13.11
CA PHE A 271 12.30 -10.72 14.19
C PHE A 271 13.48 -11.57 13.64
N ALA A 272 14.70 -11.48 14.18
CA ALA A 272 15.80 -12.31 13.69
C ALA A 272 15.63 -13.80 14.09
N LEU A 273 15.35 -14.66 13.11
CA LEU A 273 15.47 -16.13 13.24
C LEU A 273 16.73 -16.62 12.52
N ASN A 274 17.41 -17.59 13.12
CA ASN A 274 18.65 -18.16 12.58
C ASN A 274 18.29 -19.27 11.57
N PHE A 275 18.47 -19.01 10.28
CA PHE A 275 18.08 -19.90 9.17
C PHE A 275 19.07 -21.07 8.95
N ASP A 276 19.37 -21.84 10.01
CA ASP A 276 20.20 -23.06 9.98
C ASP A 276 19.53 -24.19 10.77
N MET A 277 18.73 -25.02 10.09
CA MET A 277 18.36 -26.41 10.46
C MET A 277 18.11 -27.24 9.20
#